data_AF-A0A7D6IQ98-F1
#
_entry.id   AF-A0A7D6IQ98-F1
#
_cell.length_a   1.000
_cell.length_b   1.000
_cell.length_c   1.000
_cell.angle_alpha   90.00
_cell.angle_beta   90.00
_cell.angle_gamma   90.00
#
_symmetry.space_group_name_H-M   'P 1'
#
loop_
_entity.id
_entity.type
_entity.pdbx_description
1 polymer ?
#
loop_
_entity_poly.entity_id
_entity_poly.type
_entity_poly.pdbx_seq_one_letter_code
_entity_poly.pdbx_strand_id
1 'polypeptide(L)'
;MTASLDLIWQQARQGQAEAIAHLMNRTLQAKGVRALVRRQGDCLQIMFEAARSLPPQVCVQFVCRGLKQLAPQGILRVRLHARLLGEEWPEWTQTVDLQETLPAAPSVQASSSSNPATPATPPSHQAVSAFALSLLAIAGTGAVALTLQNQLSVDAPPSAAPSPALTPPQPDVPLVPPPPAPSDRRLRIKAVGDIVLGTNFPSNRLPAEPQKLFAHVKPYLQGADLLFGNYESTLTDHPHPFKNTSSGRSFAFRSPPSYAQVLRQAGFNVLNIANNHSYDFNEQGFRDTIRHINAAGMTAIGDLNQMTYLEANGLKTAFIGFATYYGQNRIQDLKAGAALVQKAKQNADIVVVSFHGGAEGSDQIHTRDRTEYFYGEDRGNVVQFARTMIDNGADLILGHGPHVPRALELYKGRLIAYSLGNFVGYQTLSSHGTLGKSLILDVELDGSGRFLQGKIIPVRLDAKGIPHIDQNFASVQLIRRLTQADFPSTPLQIERLGEIVSTDSPS
;
A
#
# COMPACT_ATOMS: atom_id res chain seq x y z
N MET A 1 -3.68 43.75 -19.97
CA MET A 1 -3.79 44.56 -18.73
C MET A 1 -3.04 43.81 -17.64
N THR A 2 -1.92 44.33 -17.15
CA THR A 2 -1.22 43.74 -16.00
C THR A 2 -2.04 44.02 -14.74
N ALA A 3 -2.56 42.97 -14.09
CA ALA A 3 -3.15 43.11 -12.76
C ALA A 3 -2.15 43.80 -11.81
N SER A 4 -2.63 44.70 -10.94
CA SER A 4 -1.77 45.31 -9.93
C SER A 4 -1.21 44.22 -9.01
N LEU A 5 -0.01 44.44 -8.49
CA LEU A 5 0.64 43.48 -7.60
C LEU A 5 -0.21 43.18 -6.35
N ASP A 6 -0.95 44.18 -5.87
CA ASP A 6 -1.87 44.05 -4.74
C ASP A 6 -3.01 43.08 -5.03
N LEU A 7 -3.57 43.11 -6.26
CA LEU A 7 -4.61 42.18 -6.68
C LEU A 7 -4.08 40.74 -6.72
N ILE A 8 -2.85 40.55 -7.21
CA ILE A 8 -2.20 39.23 -7.26
C ILE A 8 -1.97 38.71 -5.83
N TRP A 9 -1.53 39.56 -4.90
CA TRP A 9 -1.40 39.18 -3.50
C TRP A 9 -2.73 38.80 -2.85
N GLN A 10 -3.80 39.55 -3.14
CA GLN A 10 -5.13 39.25 -2.62
C GLN A 10 -5.66 37.91 -3.16
N GLN A 11 -5.52 37.65 -4.46
CA GLN A 11 -5.90 36.38 -5.09
C GLN A 11 -5.07 35.21 -4.55
N ALA A 12 -3.77 35.40 -4.35
CA ALA A 12 -2.90 34.38 -3.76
C ALA A 12 -3.31 34.04 -2.32
N ARG A 13 -3.72 35.04 -1.51
CA ARG A 13 -4.27 34.84 -0.15
C ARG A 13 -5.59 34.05 -0.15
N GLN A 14 -6.38 34.13 -1.21
CA GLN A 14 -7.57 33.30 -1.39
C GLN A 14 -7.25 31.87 -1.84
N GLY A 15 -5.96 31.54 -2.00
CA GLY A 15 -5.49 30.24 -2.45
C GLY A 15 -5.66 30.03 -3.96
N GLN A 16 -5.74 31.09 -4.77
CA GLN A 16 -5.81 30.96 -6.22
C GLN A 16 -4.44 30.51 -6.77
N ALA A 17 -4.42 29.35 -7.43
CA ALA A 17 -3.19 28.70 -7.86
C ALA A 17 -2.37 29.54 -8.84
N GLU A 18 -3.02 30.21 -9.79
CA GLU A 18 -2.35 31.04 -10.80
C GLU A 18 -1.65 32.26 -10.17
N ALA A 19 -2.27 32.90 -9.19
CA ALA A 19 -1.68 34.01 -8.46
C ALA A 19 -0.49 33.57 -7.61
N ILE A 20 -0.57 32.39 -6.97
CA ILE A 20 0.56 31.79 -6.24
C ILE A 20 1.70 31.46 -7.20
N ALA A 21 1.42 30.84 -8.36
CA ALA A 21 2.42 30.57 -9.38
C ALA A 21 3.11 31.85 -9.86
N HIS A 22 2.35 32.93 -10.05
CA HIS A 22 2.89 34.21 -10.46
C HIS A 22 3.89 34.75 -9.42
N LEU A 23 3.52 34.78 -8.13
CA LEU A 23 4.42 35.24 -7.05
C LEU A 23 5.68 34.39 -6.94
N MET A 24 5.56 33.06 -7.05
CA MET A 24 6.71 32.15 -7.02
C MET A 24 7.67 32.39 -8.18
N ASN A 25 7.13 32.48 -9.40
CA ASN A 25 7.93 32.63 -10.61
C ASN A 25 8.69 33.96 -10.68
N ARG A 26 8.20 35.03 -10.03
CA ARG A 26 8.96 36.28 -9.90
C ARG A 26 10.31 36.10 -9.19
N THR A 27 10.41 35.13 -8.29
CA THR A 27 11.65 34.83 -7.56
C THR A 27 12.47 33.73 -8.25
N LEU A 28 11.79 32.73 -8.81
CA LEU A 28 12.42 31.53 -9.35
C LEU A 28 12.98 31.70 -10.76
N GLN A 29 12.38 32.58 -11.58
CA GLN A 29 12.79 32.75 -12.98
C GLN A 29 14.25 33.21 -13.11
N ALA A 30 14.72 34.10 -12.23
CA ALA A 30 16.12 34.53 -12.19
C ALA A 30 17.11 33.40 -11.84
N LYS A 31 16.60 32.28 -11.29
CA LYS A 31 17.38 31.07 -10.95
C LYS A 31 17.25 29.97 -12.01
N GLY A 32 16.59 30.26 -13.13
CA GLY A 32 16.33 29.28 -14.19
C GLY A 32 15.35 28.18 -13.76
N VAL A 33 14.45 28.48 -12.80
CA VAL A 33 13.44 27.54 -12.31
C VAL A 33 12.05 28.09 -12.63
N ARG A 34 11.17 27.23 -13.14
CA ARG A 34 9.75 27.53 -13.34
C ARG A 34 8.92 26.72 -12.36
N ALA A 35 7.93 27.36 -11.73
CA ALA A 35 6.94 26.70 -10.90
C ALA A 35 5.57 26.71 -11.60
N LEU A 36 4.97 25.54 -11.76
CA LEU A 36 3.58 25.36 -12.15
C LEU A 36 2.78 25.02 -10.90
N VAL A 37 1.70 25.76 -10.63
CA VAL A 37 0.89 25.56 -9.42
C VAL A 37 -0.54 25.22 -9.81
N ARG A 38 -1.10 24.21 -9.15
CA ARG A 38 -2.52 23.85 -9.22
C ARG A 38 -3.08 23.72 -7.81
N ARG A 39 -4.38 23.95 -7.67
CA ARG A 39 -5.12 23.70 -6.42
C ARG A 39 -6.12 22.58 -6.66
N GLN A 40 -6.18 21.64 -5.73
CA GLN A 40 -7.21 20.60 -5.68
C GLN A 40 -7.73 20.53 -4.24
N GLY A 41 -8.93 21.08 -4.01
CA GLY A 41 -9.49 21.18 -2.65
C GLY A 41 -8.57 21.96 -1.70
N ASP A 42 -8.10 21.28 -0.67
CA ASP A 42 -7.21 21.78 0.38
C ASP A 42 -5.71 21.59 0.08
N CYS A 43 -5.36 21.07 -1.10
CA CYS A 43 -3.99 20.77 -1.49
C CYS A 43 -3.50 21.71 -2.60
N LEU A 44 -2.32 22.30 -2.43
CA LEU A 44 -1.56 22.91 -3.52
C LEU A 44 -0.61 21.88 -4.13
N GLN A 45 -0.68 21.68 -5.44
CA GLN A 45 0.29 20.90 -6.20
C GLN A 45 1.24 21.86 -6.92
N ILE A 46 2.54 21.69 -6.72
CA ILE A 46 3.58 22.56 -7.28
C ILE A 46 4.60 21.68 -8.02
N MET A 47 4.75 21.90 -9.32
CA MET A 47 5.80 21.30 -10.14
C MET A 47 6.89 22.33 -10.41
N PHE A 48 8.11 22.04 -9.99
CA PHE A 48 9.31 22.77 -10.37
C PHE A 48 9.92 22.17 -11.64
N GLU A 49 10.27 23.02 -12.59
CA GLU A 49 10.97 22.65 -13.81
C GLU A 49 12.28 23.43 -13.88
N ALA A 50 13.40 22.73 -14.09
CA ALA A 50 14.72 23.35 -14.17
C ALA A 50 15.63 22.56 -15.10
N ALA A 51 16.70 23.19 -15.62
CA ALA A 51 17.72 22.49 -16.41
C ALA A 51 18.64 21.59 -15.58
N ARG A 52 18.47 21.57 -14.25
CA ARG A 52 19.27 20.80 -13.29
C ARG A 52 18.39 20.25 -12.18
N SER A 53 18.85 19.16 -11.57
CA SER A 53 18.18 18.57 -10.41
C SER A 53 18.12 19.58 -9.26
N LEU A 54 16.95 19.68 -8.64
CA LEU A 54 16.69 20.57 -7.51
C LEU A 54 16.65 19.76 -6.22
N PRO A 55 17.39 20.11 -5.16
CA PRO A 55 17.30 19.35 -3.91
C PRO A 55 15.91 19.48 -3.26
N PRO A 56 15.22 18.37 -2.90
CA PRO A 56 13.86 18.40 -2.34
C PRO A 56 13.73 19.32 -1.13
N GLN A 57 14.69 19.26 -0.20
CA GLN A 57 14.67 20.03 1.04
C GLN A 57 14.72 21.54 0.78
N VAL A 58 15.45 21.98 -0.25
CA VAL A 58 15.54 23.41 -0.62
C VAL A 58 14.21 23.91 -1.17
N CYS A 59 13.58 23.13 -2.04
CA CYS A 59 12.27 23.46 -2.60
C CYS A 59 11.17 23.48 -1.52
N VAL A 60 11.18 22.50 -0.61
CA VAL A 60 10.28 22.47 0.55
C VAL A 60 10.43 23.71 1.40
N GLN A 61 11.66 24.04 1.80
CA GLN A 61 11.91 25.23 2.62
C GLN A 61 11.47 26.52 1.94
N PHE A 62 11.73 26.65 0.63
CA PHE A 62 11.28 27.79 -0.16
C PHE A 62 9.74 27.91 -0.13
N VAL A 63 9.03 26.83 -0.43
CA VAL A 63 7.57 26.83 -0.48
C VAL A 63 6.97 27.06 0.90
N CYS A 64 7.40 26.31 1.92
CA CYS A 64 6.85 26.44 3.27
C CYS A 64 7.07 27.85 3.82
N ARG A 65 8.22 28.48 3.57
CA ARG A 65 8.47 29.88 3.95
C ARG A 65 7.52 30.83 3.24
N GLY A 66 7.35 30.68 1.93
CA GLY A 66 6.44 31.50 1.14
C GLY A 66 4.97 31.35 1.56
N LEU A 67 4.51 30.11 1.74
CA LEU A 67 3.13 29.81 2.16
C LEU A 67 2.85 30.27 3.59
N LYS A 68 3.84 30.19 4.50
CA LYS A 68 3.71 30.74 5.86
C LYS A 68 3.51 32.26 5.86
N GLN A 69 4.19 32.98 4.96
CA GLN A 69 4.01 34.43 4.82
C GLN A 69 2.70 34.79 4.11
N LEU A 70 2.31 33.99 3.11
CA LEU A 70 1.11 34.22 2.32
C LEU A 70 -0.17 33.87 3.08
N ALA A 71 -0.15 32.80 3.89
CA ALA A 71 -1.28 32.22 4.60
C ALA A 71 -2.54 32.03 3.72
N PRO A 72 -2.46 31.22 2.64
CA PRO A 72 -3.57 31.05 1.71
C PRO A 72 -4.75 30.32 2.35
N GLN A 73 -5.96 30.84 2.17
CA GLN A 73 -7.18 30.28 2.76
C GLN A 73 -7.52 28.90 2.21
N GLY A 74 -7.82 27.99 3.14
CA GLY A 74 -8.30 26.64 2.82
C GLY A 74 -7.26 25.75 2.15
N ILE A 75 -5.97 25.98 2.40
CA ILE A 75 -4.87 25.09 2.00
C ILE A 75 -4.28 24.47 3.26
N LEU A 76 -4.37 23.15 3.38
CA LEU A 76 -3.91 22.38 4.53
C LEU A 76 -2.63 21.60 4.24
N ARG A 77 -2.34 21.34 2.96
CA ARG A 77 -1.17 20.58 2.52
C ARG A 77 -0.62 21.08 1.20
N VAL A 78 0.65 20.79 0.95
CA VAL A 78 1.30 21.08 -0.32
C VAL A 78 2.05 19.84 -0.82
N ARG A 79 1.84 19.48 -2.09
CA ARG A 79 2.57 18.43 -2.79
C ARG A 79 3.50 19.09 -3.80
N LEU A 80 4.79 18.82 -3.65
CA LEU A 80 5.89 19.38 -4.42
C LEU A 80 6.44 18.30 -5.33
N HIS A 81 6.76 18.67 -6.56
CA HIS A 81 7.39 17.84 -7.55
C HIS A 81 8.54 18.63 -8.19
N ALA A 82 9.61 17.98 -8.63
CA ALA A 82 10.53 18.63 -9.56
C ALA A 82 10.93 17.70 -10.69
N ARG A 83 11.13 18.27 -11.89
CA ARG A 83 11.60 17.57 -13.08
C ARG A 83 12.65 18.40 -13.82
N LEU A 84 13.48 17.69 -14.59
CA LEU A 84 14.33 18.34 -15.58
C LEU A 84 13.49 18.87 -16.75
N LEU A 85 13.93 19.95 -17.37
CA LEU A 85 13.29 20.49 -18.58
C LEU A 85 13.29 19.44 -19.70
N GLY A 86 12.11 19.16 -20.24
CA GLY A 86 11.91 18.17 -21.31
C GLY A 86 11.52 16.77 -20.80
N GLU A 87 11.65 16.50 -19.50
CA GLU A 87 11.23 15.23 -18.92
C GLU A 87 9.73 15.19 -18.65
N GLU A 88 9.11 14.05 -18.91
CA GLU A 88 7.68 13.86 -18.66
C GLU A 88 7.40 13.67 -17.16
N TRP A 89 8.34 13.06 -16.43
CA TRP A 89 8.16 12.63 -15.03
C TRP A 89 9.02 13.43 -14.03
N PRO A 90 8.54 13.62 -12.79
CA PRO A 90 9.33 14.25 -11.76
C PRO A 90 10.46 13.34 -11.25
N GLU A 91 11.65 13.91 -11.08
CA GLU A 91 12.80 13.30 -10.39
C GLU A 91 12.44 12.94 -8.95
N TRP A 92 11.64 13.78 -8.29
CA TRP A 92 11.17 13.55 -6.93
C TRP A 92 9.82 14.22 -6.67
N THR A 93 9.13 13.71 -5.65
CA THR A 93 7.89 14.28 -5.12
C THR A 93 7.95 14.30 -3.59
N GLN A 94 7.45 15.35 -2.96
CA GLN A 94 7.35 15.48 -1.51
C GLN A 94 6.02 16.11 -1.11
N THR A 95 5.36 15.53 -0.11
CA THR A 95 4.16 16.12 0.50
C THR A 95 4.54 16.73 1.83
N VAL A 96 4.00 17.91 2.12
CA VAL A 96 4.12 18.59 3.41
C VAL A 96 2.72 18.98 3.90
N ASP A 97 2.36 18.53 5.09
CA ASP A 97 1.16 19.00 5.78
C ASP A 97 1.48 20.30 6.53
N LEU A 98 0.75 21.37 6.20
CA LEU A 98 1.01 22.72 6.69
C LEU A 98 0.52 22.92 8.14
N GLN A 99 -0.34 22.01 8.63
CA GLN A 99 -0.83 22.02 10.01
C GLN A 99 0.19 21.49 11.03
N GLU A 100 1.08 20.56 10.65
CA GLU A 100 2.09 20.00 11.57
C GLU A 100 3.34 20.90 11.71
N THR A 101 3.49 21.89 10.83
CA THR A 101 4.67 22.78 10.76
C THR A 101 4.42 24.20 11.28
N LEU A 102 3.26 24.44 11.87
CA LEU A 102 2.90 25.69 12.55
C LEU A 102 2.30 25.33 13.92
N PRO A 103 2.72 25.96 15.04
CA PRO A 103 2.09 25.71 16.32
C PRO A 103 0.60 26.06 16.23
N ALA A 104 -0.24 25.15 16.71
CA ALA A 104 -1.68 25.31 16.73
C ALA A 104 -2.05 26.61 17.47
N ALA A 105 -2.88 27.45 16.84
CA ALA A 105 -3.54 28.52 17.57
C ALA A 105 -4.48 27.89 18.62
N PRO A 106 -4.52 28.39 19.87
CA PRO A 106 -5.38 27.82 20.88
C PRO A 106 -6.84 27.95 20.47
N SER A 107 -7.55 26.82 20.47
CA SER A 107 -8.98 26.74 20.25
C SER A 107 -9.71 27.45 21.41
N VAL A 108 -10.34 28.59 21.12
CA VAL A 108 -11.25 29.25 22.06
C VAL A 108 -12.55 28.44 22.10
N GLN A 109 -12.80 27.76 23.21
CA GLN A 109 -14.14 27.29 23.56
C GLN A 109 -14.99 28.52 23.88
N ALA A 110 -16.07 28.71 23.12
CA ALA A 110 -17.08 29.71 23.42
C ALA A 110 -17.91 29.24 24.63
N SER A 111 -17.63 29.81 25.79
CA SER A 111 -18.59 29.87 26.90
C SER A 111 -19.26 31.24 26.88
N SER A 112 -20.58 31.22 26.83
CA SER A 112 -21.45 32.39 26.86
C SER A 112 -21.70 32.85 28.29
N SER A 113 -21.26 34.06 28.66
CA SER A 113 -21.97 34.91 29.65
C SER A 113 -21.48 36.37 29.63
N SER A 114 -22.39 37.24 29.17
CA SER A 114 -22.71 38.63 29.59
C SER A 114 -21.64 39.60 30.16
N ASN A 115 -21.52 40.71 29.41
CA ASN A 115 -21.47 42.14 29.80
C ASN A 115 -20.15 42.87 30.15
N PRO A 116 -20.08 44.20 29.89
CA PRO A 116 -18.88 44.83 29.30
C PRO A 116 -18.19 45.89 30.18
N ALA A 117 -16.89 46.13 29.93
CA ALA A 117 -16.23 47.43 30.12
C ALA A 117 -14.83 47.46 29.43
N THR A 118 -14.58 48.53 28.69
CA THR A 118 -13.31 48.96 28.05
C THR A 118 -12.52 49.91 29.00
N PRO A 119 -11.34 50.46 28.62
CA PRO A 119 -10.08 49.80 28.26
C PRO A 119 -8.86 50.42 29.03
N ALA A 120 -7.72 49.72 29.12
CA ALA A 120 -6.42 50.37 29.35
C ALA A 120 -5.25 49.53 28.82
N THR A 121 -4.30 50.21 28.20
CA THR A 121 -3.05 49.72 27.56
C THR A 121 -1.87 50.53 28.14
N PRO A 122 -0.59 50.17 27.89
CA PRO A 122 0.31 49.36 28.73
C PRO A 122 1.50 50.21 29.26
N PRO A 123 2.67 49.66 29.68
CA PRO A 123 3.73 49.41 28.68
C PRO A 123 4.79 48.31 28.99
N SER A 124 5.50 47.95 27.91
CA SER A 124 6.96 47.75 27.76
C SER A 124 7.73 46.56 28.36
N HIS A 125 8.18 45.69 27.45
CA HIS A 125 9.58 45.32 27.11
C HIS A 125 10.67 45.36 28.20
N GLN A 126 11.34 44.20 28.39
CA GLN A 126 12.80 43.94 28.21
C GLN A 126 13.04 42.44 28.54
N ALA A 127 13.46 41.56 27.62
CA ALA A 127 14.75 41.46 26.93
C ALA A 127 15.87 40.79 27.78
N VAL A 128 16.32 39.63 27.28
CA VAL A 128 17.74 39.20 27.11
C VAL A 128 18.35 38.22 28.13
N SER A 129 18.69 37.03 27.57
CA SER A 129 19.86 36.16 27.83
C SER A 129 20.00 35.44 29.17
N ALA A 130 20.75 34.35 29.32
CA ALA A 130 21.26 33.24 28.50
C ALA A 130 22.09 32.37 29.47
N PHE A 131 22.36 31.11 29.10
CA PHE A 131 23.47 30.26 29.59
C PHE A 131 23.53 29.82 31.07
N ALA A 132 23.40 28.50 31.30
CA ALA A 132 24.54 27.57 31.56
C ALA A 132 24.18 26.40 32.51
N LEU A 133 24.78 25.24 32.20
CA LEU A 133 24.79 23.95 32.89
C LEU A 133 25.17 24.03 34.38
N SER A 134 24.67 23.10 35.20
CA SER A 134 25.48 21.98 35.77
C SER A 134 24.72 21.07 36.74
N LEU A 135 25.08 19.77 36.70
CA LEU A 135 24.72 18.67 37.60
C LEU A 135 25.12 18.90 39.07
N LEU A 136 24.42 18.26 40.03
CA LEU A 136 24.96 17.20 40.90
C LEU A 136 23.92 16.66 41.91
N ALA A 137 23.94 15.34 42.11
CA ALA A 137 23.25 14.59 43.16
C ALA A 137 24.10 14.53 44.44
N ILE A 138 23.50 14.23 45.60
CA ILE A 138 24.09 13.49 46.75
C ILE A 138 22.95 12.98 47.66
N ALA A 139 23.17 11.77 48.20
CA ALA A 139 22.31 10.98 49.08
C ALA A 139 22.75 11.03 50.56
N GLY A 140 21.94 10.45 51.46
CA GLY A 140 22.32 9.96 52.81
C GLY A 140 21.37 10.41 53.93
N THR A 141 20.48 9.57 54.51
CA THR A 141 20.63 8.48 55.52
C THR A 141 20.86 8.93 56.98
N GLY A 142 20.09 8.36 57.92
CA GLY A 142 20.51 8.18 59.33
C GLY A 142 19.40 8.23 60.39
N ALA A 143 19.11 7.08 61.01
CA ALA A 143 18.11 6.83 62.07
C ALA A 143 18.68 6.90 63.50
N VAL A 144 17.86 7.07 64.55
CA VAL A 144 18.04 6.49 65.92
C VAL A 144 16.67 6.36 66.64
N ALA A 145 16.52 5.28 67.42
CA ALA A 145 15.35 4.80 68.17
C ALA A 145 15.19 5.39 69.59
N LEU A 146 14.00 5.22 70.20
CA LEU A 146 13.86 4.99 71.66
C LEU A 146 12.48 4.41 72.03
N THR A 147 12.53 3.44 72.95
CA THR A 147 11.47 2.59 73.53
C THR A 147 10.80 3.19 74.76
N LEU A 148 9.55 2.79 75.09
CA LEU A 148 9.12 2.52 76.48
C LEU A 148 7.80 1.69 76.56
N GLN A 149 7.82 0.65 77.41
CA GLN A 149 6.74 -0.24 77.91
C GLN A 149 5.78 0.50 78.87
N ASN A 150 4.66 0.04 79.46
CA ASN A 150 4.01 -1.26 79.81
C ASN A 150 2.57 -0.89 80.31
N GLN A 151 1.48 -1.67 80.25
CA GLN A 151 1.00 -2.68 81.24
C GLN A 151 -0.40 -3.22 80.81
N LEU A 152 -0.60 -4.54 80.65
CA LEU A 152 -1.26 -5.56 81.52
C LEU A 152 -2.81 -5.58 81.55
N SER A 153 -3.43 -6.71 81.13
CA SER A 153 -4.14 -7.69 82.02
C SER A 153 -4.86 -8.85 81.28
N VAL A 154 -4.39 -10.07 81.58
CA VAL A 154 -4.97 -11.42 81.84
C VAL A 154 -6.30 -11.95 81.19
N ASP A 155 -6.14 -13.15 80.62
CA ASP A 155 -6.97 -14.27 80.10
C ASP A 155 -8.47 -14.51 80.42
N ALA A 156 -9.15 -15.09 79.40
CA ALA A 156 -10.25 -16.07 79.49
C ALA A 156 -10.25 -17.04 78.26
N PRO A 157 -10.69 -18.31 78.36
CA PRO A 157 -10.42 -19.39 77.39
C PRO A 157 -11.40 -19.47 76.20
N PRO A 158 -11.10 -20.25 75.13
CA PRO A 158 -11.81 -20.17 73.86
C PRO A 158 -13.09 -21.04 73.83
N SER A 159 -14.15 -20.50 73.21
CA SER A 159 -15.35 -21.26 72.81
C SER A 159 -15.24 -21.65 71.33
N ALA A 160 -15.50 -22.92 71.03
CA ALA A 160 -15.43 -23.52 69.69
C ALA A 160 -16.42 -22.86 68.70
N ALA A 161 -15.95 -22.57 67.49
CA ALA A 161 -16.77 -22.16 66.35
C ALA A 161 -17.16 -23.39 65.49
N PRO A 162 -18.36 -23.42 64.88
CA PRO A 162 -18.83 -24.56 64.11
C PRO A 162 -18.21 -24.63 62.70
N SER A 163 -18.02 -25.85 62.19
CA SER A 163 -17.57 -26.14 60.83
C SER A 163 -18.50 -25.56 59.75
N PRO A 164 -17.97 -25.08 58.62
CA PRO A 164 -18.79 -24.64 57.49
C PRO A 164 -19.43 -25.85 56.77
N ALA A 165 -20.70 -25.71 56.42
CA ALA A 165 -21.47 -26.70 55.68
C ALA A 165 -20.95 -26.86 54.24
N LEU A 166 -20.79 -28.11 53.80
CA LEU A 166 -20.40 -28.50 52.44
C LEU A 166 -21.52 -28.13 51.44
N THR A 167 -21.19 -27.27 50.49
CA THR A 167 -22.03 -26.96 49.33
C THR A 167 -21.96 -28.13 48.34
N PRO A 168 -23.08 -28.58 47.74
CA PRO A 168 -23.05 -29.66 46.75
C PRO A 168 -22.28 -29.22 45.49
N PRO A 169 -21.54 -30.14 44.82
CA PRO A 169 -20.77 -29.81 43.63
C PRO A 169 -21.69 -29.38 42.49
N GLN A 170 -21.37 -28.26 41.83
CA GLN A 170 -22.05 -27.88 40.60
C GLN A 170 -21.74 -28.90 39.49
N PRO A 171 -22.70 -29.22 38.61
CA PRO A 171 -22.45 -30.10 37.48
C PRO A 171 -21.41 -29.45 36.54
N ASP A 172 -20.41 -30.23 36.15
CA ASP A 172 -19.37 -29.82 35.21
C ASP A 172 -20.01 -29.34 33.90
N VAL A 173 -19.93 -28.03 33.63
CA VAL A 173 -20.20 -27.49 32.31
C VAL A 173 -19.13 -28.06 31.38
N PRO A 174 -19.48 -28.73 30.26
CA PRO A 174 -18.49 -29.22 29.32
C PRO A 174 -17.62 -28.04 28.88
N LEU A 175 -16.34 -28.05 29.26
CA LEU A 175 -15.36 -27.09 28.80
C LEU A 175 -15.30 -27.22 27.28
N VAL A 176 -15.80 -26.22 26.57
CA VAL A 176 -15.55 -26.09 25.13
C VAL A 176 -14.03 -26.14 24.96
N PRO A 177 -13.49 -27.08 24.16
CA PRO A 177 -12.06 -27.18 23.97
C PRO A 177 -11.52 -25.83 23.48
N PRO A 178 -10.34 -25.39 23.96
CA PRO A 178 -9.76 -24.13 23.51
C PRO A 178 -9.61 -24.15 21.98
N PRO A 179 -9.82 -23.01 21.30
CA PRO A 179 -9.68 -22.96 19.85
C PRO A 179 -8.27 -23.44 19.45
N PRO A 180 -8.12 -24.12 18.29
CA PRO A 180 -6.83 -24.61 17.83
C PRO A 180 -5.78 -23.52 17.82
N ALA A 181 -4.53 -23.89 18.13
CA ALA A 181 -3.40 -22.99 18.05
C ALA A 181 -3.33 -22.38 16.64
N PRO A 182 -2.86 -21.13 16.47
CA PRO A 182 -2.77 -20.50 15.15
C PRO A 182 -2.05 -21.38 14.11
N SER A 183 -1.01 -22.12 14.50
CA SER A 183 -0.28 -23.06 13.63
C SER A 183 -1.12 -24.23 13.08
N ASP A 184 -2.26 -24.55 13.72
CA ASP A 184 -3.16 -25.63 13.30
C ASP A 184 -4.25 -25.12 12.36
N ARG A 185 -4.39 -23.79 12.23
CA ARG A 185 -5.28 -23.16 11.27
C ARG A 185 -4.64 -23.16 9.89
N ARG A 186 -5.50 -23.13 8.88
CA ARG A 186 -5.11 -23.15 7.45
C ARG A 186 -5.77 -21.97 6.75
N LEU A 187 -5.00 -21.32 5.90
CA LEU A 187 -5.50 -20.29 5.02
C LEU A 187 -5.22 -20.69 3.58
N ARG A 188 -6.26 -20.79 2.77
CA ARG A 188 -6.18 -21.06 1.33
C ARG A 188 -6.40 -19.78 0.54
N ILE A 189 -5.38 -19.34 -0.16
CA ILE A 189 -5.41 -18.15 -1.02
C ILE A 189 -5.34 -18.61 -2.47
N LYS A 190 -6.26 -18.11 -3.29
CA LYS A 190 -6.12 -18.15 -4.74
C LYS A 190 -5.69 -16.79 -5.25
N ALA A 191 -4.73 -16.77 -6.16
CA ALA A 191 -4.21 -15.55 -6.76
C ALA A 191 -4.15 -15.67 -8.28
N VAL A 192 -4.47 -14.58 -8.96
CA VAL A 192 -4.35 -14.46 -10.41
C VAL A 192 -3.52 -13.23 -10.79
N GLY A 193 -3.05 -13.21 -12.02
CA GLY A 193 -2.25 -12.12 -12.56
C GLY A 193 -3.05 -10.90 -13.00
N ASP A 194 -2.57 -10.25 -14.05
CA ASP A 194 -2.98 -8.90 -14.45
C ASP A 194 -4.37 -8.90 -15.09
N ILE A 195 -5.26 -8.04 -14.61
CA ILE A 195 -6.66 -7.95 -15.03
C ILE A 195 -6.94 -6.58 -15.66
N VAL A 196 -7.21 -6.61 -16.96
CA VAL A 196 -7.75 -5.51 -17.75
C VAL A 196 -9.01 -6.01 -18.45
N LEU A 197 -10.18 -5.60 -17.96
CA LEU A 197 -11.50 -6.07 -18.42
C LEU A 197 -11.93 -5.51 -19.79
N GLY A 198 -11.07 -4.72 -20.43
CA GLY A 198 -11.37 -3.89 -21.57
C GLY A 198 -11.40 -2.41 -21.19
N THR A 199 -11.50 -1.54 -22.20
CA THR A 199 -11.46 -0.10 -21.97
C THR A 199 -12.39 0.69 -22.90
N ASN A 200 -12.95 1.81 -22.43
CA ASN A 200 -13.64 2.78 -23.26
C ASN A 200 -12.77 3.97 -23.72
N PHE A 201 -11.44 3.89 -23.54
CA PHE A 201 -10.51 4.96 -23.90
C PHE A 201 -9.24 4.41 -24.60
N PRO A 202 -8.63 5.15 -25.55
CA PRO A 202 -9.20 6.31 -26.27
C PRO A 202 -10.35 5.90 -27.20
N SER A 203 -10.52 4.60 -27.43
CA SER A 203 -11.59 4.01 -28.23
C SER A 203 -12.30 2.92 -27.44
N ASN A 204 -13.58 2.68 -27.74
CA ASN A 204 -14.36 1.66 -27.07
C ASN A 204 -13.96 0.23 -27.48
N ARG A 205 -13.30 -0.47 -26.57
CA ARG A 205 -12.91 -1.89 -26.58
C ARG A 205 -13.43 -2.58 -25.32
N LEU A 206 -14.69 -2.30 -24.98
CA LEU A 206 -15.40 -2.99 -23.90
C LEU A 206 -16.11 -4.23 -24.47
N PRO A 207 -16.15 -5.35 -23.73
CA PRO A 207 -16.96 -6.50 -24.11
C PRO A 207 -18.44 -6.13 -24.09
N ALA A 208 -19.21 -6.68 -25.04
CA ALA A 208 -20.67 -6.56 -25.04
C ALA A 208 -21.31 -7.25 -23.82
N GLU A 209 -20.67 -8.32 -23.32
CA GLU A 209 -21.15 -9.14 -22.21
C GLU A 209 -20.04 -9.30 -21.15
N PRO A 210 -19.73 -8.27 -20.35
CA PRO A 210 -18.62 -8.31 -19.39
C PRO A 210 -18.71 -9.43 -18.36
N GLN A 211 -19.93 -9.86 -18.00
CA GLN A 211 -20.18 -11.00 -17.11
C GLN A 211 -19.61 -12.33 -17.62
N LYS A 212 -19.36 -12.45 -18.94
CA LYS A 212 -18.82 -13.68 -19.54
C LYS A 212 -17.29 -13.76 -19.48
N LEU A 213 -16.59 -12.68 -19.11
CA LEU A 213 -15.11 -12.64 -19.10
C LEU A 213 -14.48 -13.74 -18.23
N PHE A 214 -15.15 -14.16 -17.16
CA PHE A 214 -14.62 -15.18 -16.25
C PHE A 214 -15.31 -16.54 -16.39
N ALA A 215 -16.25 -16.71 -17.33
CA ALA A 215 -17.14 -17.87 -17.35
C ALA A 215 -16.40 -19.22 -17.40
N HIS A 216 -15.31 -19.30 -18.18
CA HIS A 216 -14.53 -20.53 -18.36
C HIS A 216 -13.59 -20.86 -17.20
N VAL A 217 -13.37 -19.94 -16.27
CA VAL A 217 -12.46 -20.11 -15.13
C VAL A 217 -13.15 -19.94 -13.78
N LYS A 218 -14.37 -19.42 -13.74
CA LYS A 218 -15.13 -19.15 -12.50
C LYS A 218 -15.19 -20.35 -11.54
N PRO A 219 -15.44 -21.60 -11.97
CA PRO A 219 -15.41 -22.75 -11.06
C PRO A 219 -14.06 -22.96 -10.37
N TYR A 220 -12.95 -22.56 -11.03
CA TYR A 220 -11.59 -22.73 -10.53
C TYR A 220 -11.14 -21.57 -9.64
N LEU A 221 -11.85 -20.44 -9.66
CA LEU A 221 -11.65 -19.31 -8.74
C LEU A 221 -12.28 -19.55 -7.37
N GLN A 222 -13.22 -20.49 -7.26
CA GLN A 222 -13.93 -20.83 -6.02
C GLN A 222 -13.10 -21.74 -5.10
N GLY A 223 -13.52 -21.84 -3.84
CA GLY A 223 -12.94 -22.76 -2.84
C GLY A 223 -11.67 -22.26 -2.16
N ALA A 224 -11.31 -20.98 -2.35
CA ALA A 224 -10.34 -20.28 -1.53
C ALA A 224 -11.06 -19.52 -0.40
N ASP A 225 -10.36 -19.30 0.70
CA ASP A 225 -10.82 -18.39 1.75
C ASP A 225 -10.71 -16.93 1.29
N LEU A 226 -9.66 -16.62 0.52
CA LEU A 226 -9.42 -15.33 -0.10
C LEU A 226 -8.99 -15.49 -1.57
N LEU A 227 -9.68 -14.81 -2.47
CA LEU A 227 -9.32 -14.65 -3.87
C LEU A 227 -8.70 -13.27 -4.11
N PHE A 228 -7.50 -13.27 -4.65
CA PHE A 228 -6.66 -12.11 -4.93
C PHE A 228 -6.44 -11.92 -6.44
N GLY A 229 -6.32 -10.67 -6.90
CA GLY A 229 -5.84 -10.35 -8.26
C GLY A 229 -5.18 -8.97 -8.36
N ASN A 230 -4.46 -8.72 -9.45
CA ASN A 230 -3.93 -7.40 -9.80
C ASN A 230 -4.86 -6.73 -10.83
N TYR A 231 -5.53 -5.65 -10.43
CA TYR A 231 -6.39 -4.88 -11.32
C TYR A 231 -5.60 -3.73 -11.95
N GLU A 232 -5.30 -3.87 -13.24
CA GLU A 232 -4.35 -3.03 -13.98
C GLU A 232 -5.07 -2.05 -14.91
N SER A 233 -6.11 -1.41 -14.38
CA SER A 233 -6.94 -0.42 -15.06
C SER A 233 -7.54 0.53 -14.04
N THR A 234 -8.27 1.54 -14.52
CA THR A 234 -9.05 2.44 -13.67
C THR A 234 -10.55 2.17 -13.81
N LEU A 235 -11.29 2.26 -12.69
CA LEU A 235 -12.74 2.25 -12.63
C LEU A 235 -13.24 3.68 -12.41
N THR A 236 -13.39 4.45 -13.47
CA THR A 236 -13.73 5.88 -13.40
C THR A 236 -14.44 6.34 -14.66
N ASP A 237 -15.25 7.40 -14.53
CA ASP A 237 -15.79 8.16 -15.67
C ASP A 237 -15.01 9.45 -15.92
N HIS A 238 -13.91 9.69 -15.19
CA HIS A 238 -13.10 10.89 -15.35
C HIS A 238 -12.58 11.01 -16.80
N PRO A 239 -12.82 12.15 -17.48
CA PRO A 239 -12.61 12.23 -18.92
C PRO A 239 -11.15 12.38 -19.33
N HIS A 240 -10.30 12.95 -18.47
CA HIS A 240 -8.96 13.39 -18.84
C HIS A 240 -7.90 12.37 -18.37
N PRO A 241 -7.19 11.71 -19.30
CA PRO A 241 -6.06 10.85 -18.94
C PRO A 241 -4.87 11.70 -18.48
N PHE A 242 -4.01 11.11 -17.67
CA PHE A 242 -2.68 11.64 -17.36
C PHE A 242 -1.71 11.38 -18.52
N LYS A 243 -1.76 10.16 -19.08
CA LYS A 243 -0.83 9.69 -20.12
C LYS A 243 -1.16 10.30 -21.49
N ASN A 244 -0.13 10.68 -22.23
CA ASN A 244 -0.25 11.03 -23.64
C ASN A 244 -0.31 9.77 -24.51
N THR A 245 -1.52 9.41 -24.97
CA THR A 245 -1.73 8.18 -25.77
C THR A 245 -1.57 8.38 -27.27
N SER A 246 -1.17 9.58 -27.75
CA SER A 246 -1.10 9.89 -29.19
C SER A 246 0.02 9.15 -29.93
N SER A 247 1.08 8.72 -29.23
CA SER A 247 2.23 8.03 -29.84
C SER A 247 1.99 6.54 -30.11
N GLY A 248 0.90 5.97 -29.59
CA GLY A 248 0.63 4.52 -29.62
C GLY A 248 1.58 3.67 -28.76
N ARG A 249 2.51 4.30 -28.02
CA ARG A 249 3.46 3.62 -27.12
C ARG A 249 3.10 3.76 -25.64
N SER A 250 2.09 4.58 -25.34
CA SER A 250 1.57 4.79 -23.99
C SER A 250 0.07 4.53 -24.00
N PHE A 251 -0.40 3.76 -23.03
CA PHE A 251 -1.77 3.28 -22.95
C PHE A 251 -2.41 3.79 -21.67
N ALA A 252 -3.65 4.26 -21.78
CA ALA A 252 -4.50 4.60 -20.65
C ALA A 252 -5.77 3.74 -20.69
N PHE A 253 -6.02 2.99 -19.62
CA PHE A 253 -7.16 2.09 -19.48
C PHE A 253 -8.19 2.68 -18.52
N ARG A 254 -9.40 2.88 -19.08
CA ARG A 254 -10.61 3.25 -18.35
C ARG A 254 -11.69 2.21 -18.55
N SER A 255 -12.13 1.59 -17.48
CA SER A 255 -13.33 0.75 -17.43
C SER A 255 -14.45 1.50 -16.71
N PRO A 256 -15.73 1.32 -17.09
CA PRO A 256 -16.85 1.93 -16.37
C PRO A 256 -16.87 1.51 -14.89
N PRO A 257 -17.23 2.40 -13.95
CA PRO A 257 -17.33 2.06 -12.53
C PRO A 257 -18.16 0.80 -12.21
N SER A 258 -19.19 0.52 -13.01
CA SER A 258 -20.03 -0.67 -12.87
C SER A 258 -19.27 -2.00 -13.03
N TYR A 259 -18.09 -2.00 -13.67
CA TYR A 259 -17.27 -3.19 -13.87
C TYR A 259 -16.70 -3.73 -12.56
N ALA A 260 -16.70 -2.95 -11.47
CA ALA A 260 -16.40 -3.46 -10.13
C ALA A 260 -17.29 -4.67 -9.76
N GLN A 261 -18.56 -4.66 -10.20
CA GLN A 261 -19.47 -5.79 -9.94
C GLN A 261 -19.11 -7.05 -10.74
N VAL A 262 -18.47 -6.91 -11.90
CA VAL A 262 -18.00 -8.06 -12.69
C VAL A 262 -16.93 -8.83 -11.92
N LEU A 263 -15.99 -8.09 -11.31
CA LEU A 263 -14.95 -8.65 -10.44
C LEU A 263 -15.56 -9.29 -9.19
N ARG A 264 -16.50 -8.58 -8.53
CA ARG A 264 -17.18 -9.15 -7.36
C ARG A 264 -17.92 -10.45 -7.69
N GLN A 265 -18.63 -10.50 -8.80
CA GLN A 265 -19.37 -11.68 -9.27
C GLN A 265 -18.47 -12.84 -9.70
N ALA A 266 -17.21 -12.56 -10.07
CA ALA A 266 -16.19 -13.58 -10.30
C ALA A 266 -15.69 -14.20 -8.97
N GLY A 267 -15.84 -13.49 -7.86
CA GLY A 267 -15.54 -13.96 -6.50
C GLY A 267 -14.37 -13.26 -5.82
N PHE A 268 -13.81 -12.20 -6.39
CA PHE A 268 -12.64 -11.52 -5.81
C PHE A 268 -12.95 -10.95 -4.42
N ASN A 269 -11.96 -11.05 -3.54
CA ASN A 269 -11.98 -10.45 -2.20
C ASN A 269 -11.06 -9.23 -2.15
N VAL A 270 -9.84 -9.38 -2.69
CA VAL A 270 -8.78 -8.37 -2.62
C VAL A 270 -8.25 -8.08 -4.02
N LEU A 271 -8.07 -6.81 -4.34
CA LEU A 271 -7.46 -6.37 -5.60
C LEU A 271 -6.30 -5.44 -5.31
N ASN A 272 -5.10 -5.83 -5.77
CA ASN A 272 -4.00 -4.89 -5.89
C ASN A 272 -4.27 -3.92 -7.02
N ILE A 273 -4.14 -2.64 -6.74
CA ILE A 273 -4.18 -1.57 -7.74
C ILE A 273 -2.87 -0.78 -7.73
N ALA A 274 -1.80 -1.25 -7.08
CA ALA A 274 -0.46 -0.68 -7.24
C ALA A 274 0.20 -1.21 -8.51
N ASN A 275 0.19 -0.41 -9.58
CA ASN A 275 0.76 -0.73 -10.87
C ASN A 275 0.97 0.52 -11.75
N ASN A 276 1.51 0.33 -12.95
CA ASN A 276 1.72 1.35 -13.98
C ASN A 276 0.44 2.02 -14.50
N HIS A 277 -0.74 1.42 -14.29
CA HIS A 277 -2.03 1.89 -14.81
C HIS A 277 -2.93 2.56 -13.76
N SER A 278 -2.52 2.56 -12.49
CA SER A 278 -3.28 3.12 -11.36
C SER A 278 -3.66 4.59 -11.53
N TYR A 279 -2.77 5.36 -12.15
CA TYR A 279 -2.89 6.81 -12.33
C TYR A 279 -3.20 7.22 -13.77
N ASP A 280 -3.67 6.29 -14.61
CA ASP A 280 -4.00 6.57 -16.02
C ASP A 280 -4.96 7.75 -16.17
N PHE A 281 -5.84 7.95 -15.20
CA PHE A 281 -6.80 9.06 -15.14
C PHE A 281 -6.55 9.97 -13.92
N ASN A 282 -5.26 10.20 -13.63
CA ASN A 282 -4.78 11.02 -12.52
C ASN A 282 -5.19 10.48 -11.14
N GLU A 283 -4.94 11.25 -10.08
CA GLU A 283 -5.36 10.92 -8.71
C GLU A 283 -6.87 10.67 -8.62
N GLN A 284 -7.69 11.37 -9.42
CA GLN A 284 -9.14 11.14 -9.44
C GLN A 284 -9.48 9.71 -9.86
N GLY A 285 -8.92 9.22 -10.97
CA GLY A 285 -9.14 7.84 -11.43
C GLY A 285 -8.65 6.80 -10.42
N PHE A 286 -7.52 7.05 -9.76
CA PHE A 286 -7.01 6.18 -8.70
C PHE A 286 -7.98 6.09 -7.50
N ARG A 287 -8.44 7.24 -7.00
CA ARG A 287 -9.38 7.32 -5.85
C ARG A 287 -10.75 6.76 -6.20
N ASP A 288 -11.23 7.00 -7.42
CA ASP A 288 -12.47 6.40 -7.92
C ASP A 288 -12.36 4.88 -7.93
N THR A 289 -11.23 4.35 -8.40
CA THR A 289 -10.99 2.89 -8.45
C THR A 289 -11.06 2.26 -7.07
N ILE A 290 -10.37 2.84 -6.07
CA ILE A 290 -10.45 2.41 -4.67
C ILE A 290 -11.91 2.42 -4.19
N ARG A 291 -12.62 3.52 -4.40
CA ARG A 291 -14.01 3.70 -3.96
C ARG A 291 -14.94 2.67 -4.58
N HIS A 292 -14.83 2.40 -5.88
CA HIS A 292 -15.73 1.49 -6.58
C HIS A 292 -15.45 0.01 -6.26
N ILE A 293 -14.18 -0.37 -6.07
CA ILE A 293 -13.83 -1.71 -5.58
C ILE A 293 -14.40 -1.93 -4.17
N ASN A 294 -14.19 -0.97 -3.26
CA ASN A 294 -14.67 -1.08 -1.89
C ASN A 294 -16.20 -1.07 -1.80
N ALA A 295 -16.88 -0.22 -2.58
CA ALA A 295 -18.34 -0.18 -2.65
C ALA A 295 -18.96 -1.46 -3.23
N ALA A 296 -18.22 -2.23 -4.02
CA ALA A 296 -18.64 -3.54 -4.51
C ALA A 296 -18.45 -4.68 -3.47
N GLY A 297 -17.98 -4.38 -2.26
CA GLY A 297 -17.75 -5.37 -1.21
C GLY A 297 -16.44 -6.15 -1.36
N MET A 298 -15.46 -5.58 -2.07
CA MET A 298 -14.09 -6.07 -2.15
C MET A 298 -13.15 -5.12 -1.40
N THR A 299 -11.86 -5.41 -1.39
CA THR A 299 -10.83 -4.55 -0.81
C THR A 299 -9.81 -4.15 -1.87
N ALA A 300 -9.68 -2.84 -2.12
CA ALA A 300 -8.56 -2.30 -2.89
C ALA A 300 -7.33 -2.10 -1.99
N ILE A 301 -6.16 -2.54 -2.46
CA ILE A 301 -4.85 -2.26 -1.84
C ILE A 301 -3.91 -1.57 -2.83
N GLY A 302 -2.88 -0.90 -2.33
CA GLY A 302 -1.83 -0.32 -3.17
C GLY A 302 -1.73 1.21 -3.11
N ASP A 303 -2.45 1.84 -2.18
CA ASP A 303 -2.22 3.24 -1.82
C ASP A 303 -0.96 3.38 -0.94
N LEU A 304 -0.39 4.58 -0.91
CA LEU A 304 0.84 4.85 -0.18
C LEU A 304 0.66 4.60 1.33
N ASN A 305 1.58 3.85 1.92
CA ASN A 305 1.59 3.40 3.33
C ASN A 305 0.37 2.57 3.77
N GLN A 306 -0.46 2.12 2.82
CA GLN A 306 -1.65 1.33 3.13
C GLN A 306 -1.28 -0.09 3.57
N MET A 307 -1.84 -0.51 4.71
CA MET A 307 -1.91 -1.90 5.13
C MET A 307 -3.38 -2.21 5.41
N THR A 308 -3.93 -3.23 4.76
CA THR A 308 -5.31 -3.65 5.00
C THR A 308 -5.34 -5.02 5.65
N TYR A 309 -6.25 -5.23 6.60
CA TYR A 309 -6.37 -6.48 7.35
C TYR A 309 -7.73 -7.10 7.07
N LEU A 310 -7.73 -8.37 6.68
CA LEU A 310 -8.93 -9.18 6.50
C LEU A 310 -8.84 -10.41 7.41
N GLU A 311 -9.97 -10.88 7.90
CA GLU A 311 -10.03 -12.11 8.68
C GLU A 311 -10.63 -13.24 7.83
N ALA A 312 -9.96 -14.39 7.83
CA ALA A 312 -10.39 -15.59 7.11
C ALA A 312 -9.92 -16.83 7.89
N ASN A 313 -10.81 -17.81 8.12
CA ASN A 313 -10.54 -18.97 8.98
C ASN A 313 -9.95 -18.61 10.36
N GLY A 314 -10.39 -17.48 10.93
CA GLY A 314 -9.90 -16.97 12.21
C GLY A 314 -8.42 -16.55 12.18
N LEU A 315 -7.85 -16.30 11.00
CA LEU A 315 -6.51 -15.75 10.81
C LEU A 315 -6.63 -14.33 10.27
N LYS A 316 -6.03 -13.38 10.98
CA LYS A 316 -5.93 -12.00 10.54
C LYS A 316 -4.81 -11.88 9.53
N THR A 317 -5.16 -11.57 8.29
CA THR A 317 -4.27 -11.50 7.15
C THR A 317 -4.09 -10.05 6.69
N ALA A 318 -2.86 -9.55 6.72
CA ALA A 318 -2.50 -8.24 6.19
C ALA A 318 -2.19 -8.34 4.69
N PHE A 319 -2.58 -7.32 3.94
CA PHE A 319 -2.26 -7.15 2.52
C PHE A 319 -1.59 -5.79 2.29
N ILE A 320 -0.49 -5.80 1.54
CA ILE A 320 0.26 -4.58 1.18
C ILE A 320 0.60 -4.64 -0.32
N GLY A 321 0.26 -3.59 -1.06
CA GLY A 321 0.55 -3.46 -2.49
C GLY A 321 1.71 -2.53 -2.76
N PHE A 322 2.60 -2.92 -3.68
CA PHE A 322 3.77 -2.16 -4.12
C PHE A 322 3.81 -2.01 -5.63
N ALA A 323 4.47 -0.97 -6.13
CA ALA A 323 4.75 -0.77 -7.54
C ALA A 323 6.10 -0.10 -7.75
N THR A 324 6.52 0.09 -8.99
CA THR A 324 7.68 0.92 -9.33
C THR A 324 7.45 2.43 -9.13
N TYR A 325 6.17 2.84 -9.11
CA TYR A 325 5.76 4.22 -9.33
C TYR A 325 5.60 5.05 -8.06
N TYR A 326 5.87 6.35 -8.17
CA TYR A 326 5.63 7.33 -7.11
C TYR A 326 4.13 7.49 -6.82
N GLY A 327 3.81 7.87 -5.58
CA GLY A 327 2.43 7.91 -5.09
C GLY A 327 1.94 6.56 -4.55
N GLN A 328 2.77 5.52 -4.63
CA GLN A 328 2.51 4.17 -4.15
C GLN A 328 3.74 3.67 -3.37
N ASN A 329 3.60 2.54 -2.67
CA ASN A 329 4.74 1.92 -1.99
C ASN A 329 5.72 1.41 -3.06
N ARG A 330 6.96 1.92 -3.05
CA ARG A 330 7.92 1.63 -4.12
C ARG A 330 8.71 0.36 -3.86
N ILE A 331 8.83 -0.51 -4.86
CA ILE A 331 9.68 -1.71 -4.76
C ILE A 331 11.17 -1.35 -4.62
N GLN A 332 11.58 -0.18 -5.09
CA GLN A 332 12.95 0.33 -4.95
C GLN A 332 13.25 0.81 -3.52
N ASP A 333 12.23 1.19 -2.74
CA ASP A 333 12.41 1.66 -1.36
C ASP A 333 12.30 0.49 -0.38
N LEU A 334 13.34 -0.36 -0.37
CA LEU A 334 13.40 -1.55 0.46
C LEU A 334 13.27 -1.25 1.95
N LYS A 335 13.81 -0.11 2.41
CA LYS A 335 13.78 0.29 3.81
C LYS A 335 12.35 0.67 4.24
N ALA A 336 11.66 1.48 3.44
CA ALA A 336 10.27 1.83 3.72
C ALA A 336 9.37 0.60 3.62
N GLY A 337 9.57 -0.24 2.61
CA GLY A 337 8.83 -1.50 2.45
C GLY A 337 9.01 -2.44 3.63
N ALA A 338 10.25 -2.67 4.07
CA ALA A 338 10.55 -3.48 5.24
C ALA A 338 9.86 -2.96 6.50
N ALA A 339 9.88 -1.63 6.73
CA ALA A 339 9.21 -1.02 7.88
C ALA A 339 7.68 -1.22 7.85
N LEU A 340 7.05 -1.14 6.67
CA LEU A 340 5.62 -1.43 6.51
C LEU A 340 5.30 -2.90 6.81
N VAL A 341 6.10 -3.83 6.27
CA VAL A 341 5.90 -5.28 6.50
C VAL A 341 6.08 -5.64 7.97
N GLN A 342 7.11 -5.12 8.64
CA GLN A 342 7.33 -5.33 10.08
C GLN A 342 6.13 -4.86 10.89
N LYS A 343 5.61 -3.65 10.58
CA LYS A 343 4.43 -3.09 11.26
C LYS A 343 3.18 -3.93 11.00
N ALA A 344 2.99 -4.43 9.79
CA ALA A 344 1.88 -5.33 9.48
C ALA A 344 1.98 -6.64 10.25
N LYS A 345 3.18 -7.25 10.33
CA LYS A 345 3.41 -8.50 11.04
C LYS A 345 3.15 -8.42 12.53
N GLN A 346 3.36 -7.25 13.15
CA GLN A 346 2.99 -7.01 14.55
C GLN A 346 1.47 -7.07 14.80
N ASN A 347 0.65 -6.94 13.75
CA ASN A 347 -0.80 -6.78 13.84
C ASN A 347 -1.58 -7.86 13.10
N ALA A 348 -0.92 -8.86 12.52
CA ALA A 348 -1.51 -9.90 11.69
C ALA A 348 -0.80 -11.24 11.88
N ASP A 349 -1.55 -12.33 11.72
CA ASP A 349 -1.00 -13.69 11.73
C ASP A 349 -0.22 -13.95 10.42
N ILE A 350 -0.79 -13.52 9.29
CA ILE A 350 -0.26 -13.70 7.94
C ILE A 350 -0.11 -12.33 7.25
N VAL A 351 0.99 -12.12 6.51
CA VAL A 351 1.26 -10.92 5.72
C VAL A 351 1.48 -11.32 4.25
N VAL A 352 0.59 -10.87 3.38
CA VAL A 352 0.67 -11.04 1.93
C VAL A 352 1.15 -9.72 1.31
N VAL A 353 2.24 -9.80 0.56
CA VAL A 353 2.77 -8.65 -0.21
C VAL A 353 2.53 -8.90 -1.69
N SER A 354 1.97 -7.91 -2.37
CA SER A 354 1.89 -7.89 -3.83
C SER A 354 2.77 -6.79 -4.40
N PHE A 355 3.36 -7.03 -5.57
CA PHE A 355 4.14 -6.01 -6.27
C PHE A 355 3.90 -6.01 -7.77
N HIS A 356 3.99 -4.83 -8.39
CA HIS A 356 4.10 -4.65 -9.84
C HIS A 356 5.47 -4.08 -10.21
N GLY A 357 6.29 -4.89 -10.89
CA GLY A 357 7.70 -4.59 -11.17
C GLY A 357 8.33 -5.59 -12.12
N GLY A 358 9.62 -5.44 -12.41
CA GLY A 358 10.32 -6.20 -13.44
C GLY A 358 10.07 -5.69 -14.85
N ALA A 359 10.99 -6.05 -15.75
CA ALA A 359 10.89 -5.73 -17.17
C ALA A 359 9.72 -6.47 -17.83
N GLU A 360 9.06 -5.79 -18.77
CA GLU A 360 7.85 -6.29 -19.44
C GLU A 360 8.17 -6.85 -20.82
N GLY A 361 7.48 -7.92 -21.21
CA GLY A 361 7.58 -8.44 -22.57
C GLY A 361 7.66 -9.96 -22.66
N SER A 362 7.40 -10.47 -23.87
CA SER A 362 7.34 -11.90 -24.15
C SER A 362 8.63 -12.67 -23.90
N ASP A 363 9.77 -11.96 -23.92
CA ASP A 363 11.12 -12.48 -23.68
C ASP A 363 11.58 -12.31 -22.22
N GLN A 364 10.85 -11.55 -21.40
CA GLN A 364 11.16 -11.26 -20.00
C GLN A 364 10.65 -12.38 -19.06
N ILE A 365 10.89 -13.63 -19.42
CA ILE A 365 10.41 -14.81 -18.69
C ILE A 365 11.34 -15.23 -17.54
N HIS A 366 12.61 -14.83 -17.57
CA HIS A 366 13.60 -15.22 -16.57
C HIS A 366 13.67 -14.20 -15.43
N THR A 367 13.68 -14.70 -14.20
CA THR A 367 13.84 -13.90 -12.99
C THR A 367 15.29 -13.96 -12.54
N ARG A 368 15.92 -12.81 -12.27
CA ARG A 368 17.31 -12.75 -11.83
C ARG A 368 17.47 -11.70 -10.74
N ASP A 369 18.41 -11.94 -9.83
CA ASP A 369 18.76 -11.01 -8.76
C ASP A 369 19.58 -9.83 -9.29
N ARG A 370 18.88 -8.95 -10.00
CA ARG A 370 19.42 -7.70 -10.55
C ARG A 370 18.31 -6.72 -10.84
N THR A 371 18.64 -5.44 -10.91
CA THR A 371 17.72 -4.42 -11.39
C THR A 371 17.33 -4.69 -12.84
N GLU A 372 16.03 -4.68 -13.11
CA GLU A 372 15.46 -4.80 -14.44
C GLU A 372 15.04 -3.41 -14.97
N TYR A 373 15.05 -3.23 -16.29
CA TYR A 373 14.65 -1.98 -16.93
C TYR A 373 13.66 -2.23 -18.07
N PHE A 374 12.72 -1.31 -18.27
CA PHE A 374 11.80 -1.34 -19.41
C PHE A 374 11.62 0.07 -19.97
N TYR A 375 11.88 0.25 -21.26
CA TYR A 375 11.96 1.58 -21.90
C TYR A 375 12.83 2.60 -21.14
N GLY A 376 13.89 2.14 -20.48
CA GLY A 376 14.79 2.99 -19.68
C GLY A 376 14.31 3.26 -18.25
N GLU A 377 13.10 2.85 -17.88
CA GLU A 377 12.58 2.95 -16.52
C GLU A 377 13.22 1.87 -15.63
N ASP A 378 13.65 2.23 -14.42
CA ASP A 378 14.08 1.29 -13.39
C ASP A 378 12.84 0.54 -12.86
N ARG A 379 12.73 -0.74 -13.21
CA ARG A 379 11.64 -1.65 -12.83
C ARG A 379 11.97 -2.49 -11.59
N GLY A 380 13.02 -2.11 -10.87
CA GLY A 380 13.44 -2.71 -9.61
C GLY A 380 14.16 -4.05 -9.76
N ASN A 381 14.78 -4.47 -8.66
CA ASN A 381 15.27 -5.83 -8.47
C ASN A 381 14.21 -6.63 -7.70
N VAL A 382 13.41 -7.42 -8.43
CA VAL A 382 12.27 -8.13 -7.84
C VAL A 382 12.67 -9.25 -6.88
N VAL A 383 13.84 -9.87 -7.07
CA VAL A 383 14.38 -10.90 -6.15
C VAL A 383 14.80 -10.27 -4.84
N GLN A 384 15.60 -9.20 -4.91
CA GLN A 384 16.02 -8.46 -3.72
C GLN A 384 14.81 -7.92 -2.96
N PHE A 385 13.83 -7.35 -3.66
CA PHE A 385 12.58 -6.89 -3.06
C PHE A 385 11.84 -8.03 -2.34
N ALA A 386 11.51 -9.12 -3.05
CA ALA A 386 10.71 -10.21 -2.50
C ALA A 386 11.36 -10.86 -1.27
N ARG A 387 12.66 -11.16 -1.34
CA ARG A 387 13.42 -11.73 -0.22
C ARG A 387 13.51 -10.76 0.95
N THR A 388 13.72 -9.46 0.69
CA THR A 388 13.75 -8.44 1.75
C THR A 388 12.40 -8.34 2.46
N MET A 389 11.27 -8.44 1.74
CA MET A 389 9.95 -8.43 2.38
C MET A 389 9.76 -9.67 3.27
N ILE A 390 10.13 -10.87 2.81
CA ILE A 390 10.06 -12.10 3.63
C ILE A 390 10.96 -12.00 4.86
N ASP A 391 12.19 -11.49 4.70
CA ASP A 391 13.14 -11.30 5.81
C ASP A 391 12.61 -10.35 6.90
N ASN A 392 11.58 -9.55 6.57
CA ASN A 392 10.97 -8.58 7.45
C ASN A 392 9.54 -8.95 7.90
N GLY A 393 9.07 -10.16 7.58
CA GLY A 393 7.83 -10.72 8.10
C GLY A 393 6.72 -10.97 7.07
N ALA A 394 6.99 -10.82 5.78
CA ALA A 394 6.06 -11.27 4.74
C ALA A 394 6.03 -12.80 4.67
N ASP A 395 4.84 -13.35 4.43
CA ASP A 395 4.58 -14.79 4.45
C ASP A 395 4.24 -15.35 3.06
N LEU A 396 3.77 -14.49 2.14
CA LEU A 396 3.50 -14.80 0.73
C LEU A 396 3.76 -13.57 -0.15
N ILE A 397 4.47 -13.76 -1.27
CA ILE A 397 4.74 -12.71 -2.25
C ILE A 397 4.03 -13.02 -3.59
N LEU A 398 3.28 -12.04 -4.12
CA LEU A 398 2.53 -12.14 -5.38
C LEU A 398 2.97 -11.04 -6.37
N GLY A 399 3.76 -11.42 -7.37
CA GLY A 399 4.33 -10.52 -8.37
C GLY A 399 3.51 -10.37 -9.65
N HIS A 400 3.64 -9.20 -10.27
CA HIS A 400 2.93 -8.71 -11.44
C HIS A 400 3.81 -7.79 -12.30
N GLY A 401 3.39 -7.50 -13.53
CA GLY A 401 4.04 -6.50 -14.39
C GLY A 401 4.80 -7.04 -15.60
N PRO A 402 5.53 -8.16 -15.55
CA PRO A 402 6.19 -8.69 -16.73
C PRO A 402 5.24 -9.14 -17.85
N HIS A 403 3.94 -9.28 -17.53
CA HIS A 403 2.87 -9.80 -18.37
C HIS A 403 3.05 -11.26 -18.84
N VAL A 404 4.09 -11.94 -18.36
CA VAL A 404 4.36 -13.37 -18.57
C VAL A 404 4.48 -14.08 -17.22
N PRO A 405 4.06 -15.35 -17.08
CA PRO A 405 4.35 -16.13 -15.89
C PRO A 405 5.85 -16.32 -15.71
N ARG A 406 6.34 -16.12 -14.48
CA ARG A 406 7.74 -16.32 -14.10
C ARG A 406 7.88 -17.43 -13.07
N ALA A 407 9.13 -17.72 -12.69
CA ALA A 407 9.47 -18.73 -11.69
C ALA A 407 8.76 -18.51 -10.33
N LEU A 408 8.55 -19.62 -9.63
CA LEU A 408 8.26 -19.66 -8.19
C LEU A 408 9.53 -19.96 -7.41
N GLU A 409 9.63 -19.46 -6.19
CA GLU A 409 10.69 -19.74 -5.23
C GLU A 409 10.09 -20.01 -3.85
N LEU A 410 10.63 -20.99 -3.12
CA LEU A 410 10.37 -21.18 -1.70
C LEU A 410 11.56 -20.64 -0.91
N TYR A 411 11.39 -19.49 -0.27
CA TYR A 411 12.46 -18.81 0.47
C TYR A 411 12.08 -18.76 1.95
N LYS A 412 12.89 -19.41 2.80
CA LYS A 412 12.64 -19.53 4.26
C LYS A 412 11.24 -20.08 4.59
N GLY A 413 10.80 -21.07 3.82
CA GLY A 413 9.47 -21.69 3.96
C GLY A 413 8.30 -20.82 3.49
N ARG A 414 8.57 -19.68 2.83
CA ARG A 414 7.57 -18.73 2.32
C ARG A 414 7.57 -18.73 0.80
N LEU A 415 6.39 -18.80 0.19
CA LEU A 415 6.27 -18.87 -1.26
C LEU A 415 6.41 -17.46 -1.89
N ILE A 416 7.20 -17.38 -2.95
CA ILE A 416 7.33 -16.22 -3.82
C ILE A 416 6.86 -16.61 -5.22
N ALA A 417 5.88 -15.89 -5.75
CA ALA A 417 5.53 -15.92 -7.17
C ALA A 417 6.02 -14.63 -7.83
N TYR A 418 7.02 -14.71 -8.71
CA TYR A 418 7.65 -13.51 -9.27
C TYR A 418 6.82 -12.81 -10.36
N SER A 419 5.94 -13.54 -11.04
CA SER A 419 4.93 -12.98 -11.93
C SER A 419 3.86 -14.02 -12.21
N LEU A 420 2.60 -13.63 -12.09
CA LEU A 420 1.46 -14.46 -12.47
C LEU A 420 1.02 -14.26 -13.93
N GLY A 421 1.68 -13.36 -14.67
CA GLY A 421 1.34 -13.03 -16.07
C GLY A 421 -0.03 -12.39 -16.24
N ASN A 422 -0.56 -12.35 -17.46
CA ASN A 422 -1.89 -11.80 -17.73
C ASN A 422 -2.99 -12.79 -17.34
N PHE A 423 -4.03 -12.33 -16.66
CA PHE A 423 -5.23 -13.15 -16.37
C PHE A 423 -6.44 -12.77 -17.20
N VAL A 424 -6.68 -11.47 -17.43
CA VAL A 424 -7.67 -10.98 -18.40
C VAL A 424 -7.06 -9.79 -19.11
N GLY A 425 -7.14 -9.75 -20.43
CA GLY A 425 -6.62 -8.64 -21.22
C GLY A 425 -7.52 -8.31 -22.40
N TYR A 426 -8.81 -8.07 -22.14
CA TYR A 426 -9.82 -8.04 -23.19
C TYR A 426 -9.53 -6.95 -24.23
N GLN A 427 -9.01 -7.38 -25.40
CA GLN A 427 -8.59 -6.49 -26.50
C GLN A 427 -7.64 -5.35 -26.05
N THR A 428 -6.84 -5.58 -25.01
CA THR A 428 -5.93 -4.57 -24.43
C THR A 428 -4.51 -5.08 -24.25
N LEU A 429 -4.36 -6.30 -23.73
CA LEU A 429 -3.07 -6.95 -23.54
C LEU A 429 -2.86 -8.01 -24.62
N SER A 430 -1.61 -8.26 -25.01
CA SER A 430 -1.32 -9.35 -25.93
C SER A 430 -1.59 -10.70 -25.26
N SER A 431 -2.23 -11.60 -25.99
CA SER A 431 -2.46 -13.00 -25.60
C SER A 431 -1.66 -13.99 -26.44
N HIS A 432 -0.65 -13.54 -27.17
CA HIS A 432 0.15 -14.39 -28.05
C HIS A 432 1.38 -14.96 -27.35
N GLY A 433 1.72 -16.22 -27.66
CA GLY A 433 2.94 -16.86 -27.16
C GLY A 433 2.97 -16.95 -25.64
N THR A 434 4.07 -16.52 -25.02
CA THR A 434 4.25 -16.50 -23.57
C THR A 434 3.31 -15.54 -22.85
N LEU A 435 2.88 -14.45 -23.50
CA LEU A 435 1.92 -13.47 -22.95
C LEU A 435 0.49 -14.02 -22.87
N GLY A 436 0.21 -15.09 -23.61
CA GLY A 436 -1.05 -15.84 -23.54
C GLY A 436 -1.07 -16.95 -22.49
N LYS A 437 0.06 -17.24 -21.85
CA LYS A 437 0.15 -18.25 -20.78
C LYS A 437 -0.18 -17.59 -19.45
N SER A 438 -0.97 -18.25 -18.62
CA SER A 438 -1.49 -17.73 -17.37
C SER A 438 -1.69 -18.85 -16.35
N LEU A 439 -2.10 -18.49 -15.14
CA LEU A 439 -2.44 -19.42 -14.09
C LEU A 439 -3.44 -18.82 -13.10
N ILE A 440 -4.12 -19.72 -12.38
CA ILE A 440 -4.62 -19.45 -11.04
C ILE A 440 -3.65 -20.18 -10.11
N LEU A 441 -2.97 -19.43 -9.25
CA LEU A 441 -2.12 -19.97 -8.21
C LEU A 441 -2.98 -20.25 -6.97
N ASP A 442 -3.03 -21.51 -6.55
CA ASP A 442 -3.75 -21.97 -5.36
C ASP A 442 -2.73 -22.32 -4.27
N VAL A 443 -2.78 -21.66 -3.12
CA VAL A 443 -1.77 -21.76 -2.07
C VAL A 443 -2.44 -22.03 -0.74
N GLU A 444 -1.92 -23.00 0.00
CA GLU A 444 -2.31 -23.25 1.39
C GLU A 444 -1.15 -22.92 2.33
N LEU A 445 -1.45 -22.09 3.33
CA LEU A 445 -0.54 -21.68 4.39
C LEU A 445 -1.04 -22.21 5.75
N ASP A 446 -0.13 -22.50 6.68
CA ASP A 446 -0.51 -22.58 8.09
C ASP A 446 -0.66 -21.19 8.72
N GLY A 447 -1.17 -21.09 9.94
CA GLY A 447 -1.34 -19.79 10.60
C GLY A 447 -0.05 -19.12 11.09
N SER A 448 1.13 -19.72 10.89
CA SER A 448 2.41 -19.01 10.99
C SER A 448 2.80 -18.33 9.66
N GLY A 449 2.05 -18.64 8.59
CA GLY A 449 2.23 -18.22 7.22
C GLY A 449 3.16 -19.13 6.41
N ARG A 450 3.57 -20.28 6.94
CA ARG A 450 4.47 -21.20 6.24
C ARG A 450 3.70 -21.87 5.11
N PHE A 451 4.35 -21.99 3.95
CA PHE A 451 3.81 -22.71 2.80
C PHE A 451 3.68 -24.20 3.12
N LEU A 452 2.49 -24.76 2.92
CA LEU A 452 2.23 -26.18 3.11
C LEU A 452 2.20 -26.93 1.78
N GLN A 453 1.37 -26.43 0.86
CA GLN A 453 1.18 -26.98 -0.47
C GLN A 453 0.57 -25.93 -1.40
N GLY A 454 0.65 -26.18 -2.70
CA GLY A 454 -0.01 -25.34 -3.67
C GLY A 454 -0.31 -26.07 -4.97
N LYS A 455 -0.95 -25.36 -5.90
CA LYS A 455 -1.23 -25.85 -7.24
C LYS A 455 -1.25 -24.71 -8.25
N ILE A 456 -0.60 -24.93 -9.37
CA ILE A 456 -0.75 -24.13 -10.59
C ILE A 456 -1.93 -24.71 -11.37
N ILE A 457 -3.04 -24.00 -11.40
CA ILE A 457 -4.16 -24.33 -12.30
C ILE A 457 -3.86 -23.61 -13.64
N PRO A 458 -3.57 -24.35 -14.72
CA PRO A 458 -3.08 -23.76 -15.95
C PRO A 458 -4.20 -23.01 -16.68
N VAL A 459 -3.91 -21.77 -17.11
CA VAL A 459 -4.81 -20.93 -17.87
C VAL A 459 -4.10 -20.48 -19.16
N ARG A 460 -4.87 -20.36 -20.24
CA ARG A 460 -4.45 -19.67 -21.46
C ARG A 460 -5.45 -18.58 -21.80
N LEU A 461 -4.97 -17.51 -22.38
CA LEU A 461 -5.81 -16.46 -22.93
C LEU A 461 -6.13 -16.77 -24.39
N ASP A 462 -7.39 -16.58 -24.79
CA ASP A 462 -7.77 -16.66 -26.20
C ASP A 462 -7.35 -15.40 -26.99
N ALA A 463 -7.66 -15.35 -28.29
CA ALA A 463 -7.30 -14.23 -29.16
C ALA A 463 -7.91 -12.88 -28.73
N LYS A 464 -8.94 -12.89 -27.87
CA LYS A 464 -9.53 -11.68 -27.30
C LYS A 464 -8.96 -11.34 -25.93
N GLY A 465 -8.14 -12.20 -25.33
CA GLY A 465 -7.63 -12.01 -23.96
C GLY A 465 -8.55 -12.56 -22.88
N ILE A 466 -9.47 -13.47 -23.22
CA ILE A 466 -10.37 -14.12 -22.25
C ILE A 466 -9.70 -15.40 -21.73
N PRO A 467 -9.69 -15.66 -20.40
CA PRO A 467 -9.05 -16.83 -19.82
C PRO A 467 -9.86 -18.11 -20.00
N HIS A 468 -9.16 -19.21 -20.30
CA HIS A 468 -9.68 -20.57 -20.39
C HIS A 468 -8.71 -21.54 -19.71
N ILE A 469 -9.22 -22.60 -19.08
CA ILE A 469 -8.36 -23.66 -18.53
C ILE A 469 -7.57 -24.33 -19.64
N ASP A 470 -6.25 -24.33 -19.51
CA ASP A 470 -5.32 -24.90 -20.49
C ASP A 470 -5.11 -26.39 -20.22
N GLN A 471 -5.71 -27.22 -21.07
CA GLN A 471 -5.62 -28.68 -21.00
C GLN A 471 -4.22 -29.22 -21.34
N ASN A 472 -3.34 -28.37 -21.90
CA ASN A 472 -1.97 -28.76 -22.26
C ASN A 472 -0.95 -28.47 -21.14
N PHE A 473 -1.37 -27.85 -20.03
CA PHE A 473 -0.49 -27.53 -18.90
C PHE A 473 0.73 -26.69 -19.31
N ALA A 474 0.59 -25.81 -20.32
CA ALA A 474 1.72 -25.10 -20.92
C ALA A 474 2.37 -24.08 -19.96
N SER A 475 1.58 -23.48 -19.05
CA SER A 475 2.11 -22.62 -17.99
C SER A 475 2.79 -23.41 -16.88
N VAL A 476 2.28 -24.60 -16.51
CA VAL A 476 2.95 -25.49 -15.55
C VAL A 476 4.33 -25.90 -16.06
N GLN A 477 4.42 -26.35 -17.31
CA GLN A 477 5.69 -26.74 -17.93
C GLN A 477 6.68 -25.56 -17.99
N LEU A 478 6.18 -24.37 -18.32
CA LEU A 478 6.99 -23.15 -18.36
C LEU A 478 7.54 -22.81 -16.97
N ILE A 479 6.67 -22.69 -15.97
CA ILE A 479 7.04 -22.26 -14.62
C ILE A 479 7.96 -23.29 -13.96
N ARG A 480 7.68 -24.60 -14.11
CA ARG A 480 8.58 -25.67 -13.62
C ARG A 480 9.99 -25.51 -14.16
N ARG A 481 10.13 -25.31 -15.48
CA ARG A 481 11.44 -25.12 -16.12
C ARG A 481 12.13 -23.84 -15.63
N LEU A 482 11.38 -22.75 -15.49
CA LEU A 482 11.93 -21.47 -15.01
C LEU A 482 12.34 -21.54 -13.54
N THR A 483 11.54 -22.16 -12.67
CA THR A 483 11.91 -22.41 -11.27
C THR A 483 13.21 -23.18 -11.17
N GLN A 484 13.37 -24.27 -11.93
CA GLN A 484 14.62 -25.03 -11.93
C GLN A 484 15.82 -24.24 -12.49
N ALA A 485 15.60 -23.40 -13.50
CA ALA A 485 16.67 -22.63 -14.15
C ALA A 485 17.10 -21.40 -13.34
N ASP A 486 16.14 -20.66 -12.80
CA ASP A 486 16.36 -19.37 -12.15
C ASP A 486 16.67 -19.54 -10.65
N PHE A 487 16.13 -20.59 -10.02
CA PHE A 487 16.29 -20.89 -8.60
C PHE A 487 16.61 -22.38 -8.35
N PRO A 488 17.74 -22.91 -8.86
CA PRO A 488 18.06 -24.34 -8.80
C PRO A 488 18.18 -24.91 -7.38
N SER A 489 18.39 -24.07 -6.37
CA SER A 489 18.48 -24.44 -4.96
C SER A 489 17.16 -24.30 -4.19
N THR A 490 16.07 -23.89 -4.84
CA THR A 490 14.77 -23.76 -4.17
C THR A 490 14.28 -25.13 -3.73
N PRO A 491 13.86 -25.31 -2.46
CA PRO A 491 13.31 -26.57 -1.96
C PRO A 491 11.84 -26.73 -2.38
N LEU A 492 11.55 -26.52 -3.67
CA LEU A 492 10.20 -26.51 -4.22
C LEU A 492 10.15 -27.36 -5.49
N GLN A 493 9.22 -28.30 -5.51
CA GLN A 493 8.98 -29.18 -6.64
C GLN A 493 7.61 -28.87 -7.24
N ILE A 494 7.58 -28.73 -8.57
CA ILE A 494 6.35 -28.54 -9.34
C ILE A 494 6.10 -29.80 -10.16
N GLU A 495 5.02 -30.49 -9.84
CA GLU A 495 4.62 -31.73 -10.50
C GLU A 495 4.03 -31.48 -11.88
N ARG A 496 3.92 -32.57 -12.66
CA ARG A 496 3.43 -32.50 -14.05
C ARG A 496 2.01 -31.91 -14.18
N LEU A 497 1.16 -32.12 -13.17
CA LEU A 497 -0.22 -31.62 -13.15
C LEU A 497 -0.38 -30.31 -12.34
N GLY A 498 0.73 -29.70 -11.97
CA GLY A 498 0.79 -28.38 -11.37
C GLY A 498 0.82 -28.38 -9.84
N GLU A 499 0.76 -29.52 -9.16
CA GLU A 499 0.94 -29.58 -7.71
C GLU A 499 2.31 -29.03 -7.32
N ILE A 500 2.33 -28.22 -6.27
CA ILE A 500 3.53 -27.57 -5.72
C ILE A 500 3.73 -28.12 -4.31
N VAL A 501 4.88 -28.73 -4.07
CA VAL A 501 5.25 -29.27 -2.76
C VAL A 501 6.62 -28.75 -2.33
N SER A 502 6.76 -28.55 -1.03
CA SER A 502 8.08 -28.34 -0.42
C SER A 502 8.84 -29.67 -0.42
N THR A 503 10.11 -29.65 -0.84
CA THR A 503 11.02 -30.80 -0.65
C THR A 503 11.64 -30.80 0.74
N ASP A 504 11.58 -29.67 1.44
CA ASP A 504 11.88 -29.60 2.86
C ASP A 504 10.65 -30.12 3.61
N SER A 505 10.59 -31.44 3.84
CA SER A 505 9.62 -31.99 4.77
C SER A 505 10.02 -31.62 6.20
N PRO A 506 9.06 -31.23 7.07
CA PRO A 506 9.32 -31.18 8.49
C PRO A 506 9.53 -32.63 8.97
N SER A 507 10.76 -32.92 9.43
CA SER A 507 11.04 -34.12 10.23
C SER A 507 10.23 -34.11 11.53
#